data_AF-A0A4S2L1N3-F1
#
_entry.id   AF-A0A4S2L1N3-F1
#
_cell.length_a   1.000
_cell.length_b   1.000
_cell.length_c   1.000
_cell.angle_alpha   90.00
_cell.angle_beta   90.00
_cell.angle_gamma   90.00
#
_symmetry.space_group_name_H-M   'P 1'
#
loop_
_entity.id
_entity.type
_entity.pdbx_description
1 polymer ?
#
loop_
_entity_poly.entity_id
_entity_poly.type
_entity_poly.pdbx_seq_one_letter_code
_entity_poly.pdbx_strand_id
1 'polypeptide(L)'
;NFRSIRSIRSLDLLNSARREDESFMNLASEEVKKLCEPLLLETSKLEEIMNKLNKELDIGLSTEDDKPKELKMLNTFVKQISAQRITGQYISLDFKGRYYRILLVTMAAEADKTTVDETLYTIPKKVRTQSGEAVRTNFTLLRKLIVLQICC
;
A
#
# COMPACT_ATOMS: atom_id res chain seq x y z
N ASN A 1 10.30 -0.87 15.40
CA ASN A 1 9.42 -0.71 16.58
C ASN A 1 8.06 -0.24 16.06
N PHE A 2 7.18 -1.17 15.68
CA PHE A 2 5.83 -0.87 15.19
C PHE A 2 5.02 -0.32 16.36
N ARG A 3 5.22 0.97 16.68
CA ARG A 3 4.39 1.68 17.64
C ARG A 3 3.03 1.87 17.00
N SER A 4 2.19 0.87 17.25
CA SER A 4 0.77 1.05 17.50
C SER A 4 -0.13 1.28 16.29
N ILE A 5 -0.35 0.21 15.53
CA ILE A 5 -1.65 0.00 14.85
C ILE A 5 -2.79 -0.16 15.87
N ARG A 6 -2.44 -0.40 17.15
CA ARG A 6 -3.37 -0.67 18.26
C ARG A 6 -3.69 0.55 19.15
N SER A 7 -3.26 1.77 18.80
CA SER A 7 -3.39 2.95 19.68
C SER A 7 -4.59 3.83 19.31
N ILE A 8 -5.37 4.15 20.34
CA ILE A 8 -6.50 5.10 20.40
C ILE A 8 -6.25 6.46 19.72
N ARG A 9 -4.98 6.90 19.52
CA ARG A 9 -4.64 8.10 18.73
C ARG A 9 -5.24 8.11 17.31
N SER A 10 -5.56 6.96 16.72
CA SER A 10 -6.26 6.88 15.44
C SER A 10 -7.73 7.32 15.53
N LEU A 11 -8.37 7.17 16.69
CA LEU A 11 -9.79 7.50 16.87
C LEU A 11 -10.00 9.01 16.92
N ASP A 12 -9.10 9.76 17.57
CA ASP A 12 -9.13 11.24 17.57
C ASP A 12 -8.94 11.83 16.17
N LEU A 13 -8.07 11.21 15.36
CA LEU A 13 -7.87 11.55 13.95
C LEU A 13 -9.10 11.22 13.09
N LEU A 14 -9.71 10.05 13.29
CA LEU A 14 -10.96 9.66 12.63
C LEU A 14 -12.10 10.61 13.00
N ASN A 15 -12.21 10.99 14.27
CA ASN A 15 -13.20 11.97 14.74
C ASN A 15 -12.96 13.36 14.15
N SER A 16 -11.69 13.74 13.88
CA SER A 16 -11.38 15.01 13.21
C SER A 16 -11.77 15.00 11.72
N ALA A 17 -11.56 13.89 11.01
CA ALA A 17 -11.98 13.72 9.61
C ALA A 17 -13.52 13.72 9.48
N ARG A 18 -14.22 13.09 10.43
CA ARG A 18 -15.70 13.08 10.47
C ARG A 18 -16.33 14.48 10.51
N ARG A 19 -15.66 15.45 11.14
CA ARG A 19 -16.17 16.83 11.23
C ARG A 19 -16.21 17.56 9.88
N GLU A 20 -15.41 17.15 8.90
CA GLU A 20 -15.42 17.76 7.57
C GLU A 20 -16.57 17.20 6.70
N ASP A 21 -16.90 15.91 6.84
CA ASP A 21 -17.95 15.23 6.07
C ASP A 21 -19.39 15.67 6.43
N GLU A 22 -19.64 16.03 7.70
CA GLU A 22 -20.95 16.53 8.13
C GLU A 22 -21.34 17.84 7.42
N SER A 23 -20.36 18.66 7.03
CA SER A 23 -20.61 19.91 6.28
C SER A 23 -21.13 19.66 4.86
N PHE A 24 -20.67 18.59 4.21
CA PHE A 24 -21.02 18.25 2.83
C PHE A 24 -22.39 17.57 2.75
N MET A 25 -22.71 16.73 3.74
CA MET A 25 -24.01 16.06 3.84
C MET A 25 -25.16 17.04 4.08
N ASN A 26 -24.91 18.19 4.72
CA ASN A 26 -25.92 19.21 4.94
C ASN A 26 -26.39 19.93 3.66
N LEU A 27 -25.60 19.88 2.58
CA LEU A 27 -25.94 20.45 1.27
C LEU A 27 -26.62 19.43 0.33
N ALA A 28 -26.66 18.15 0.71
CA ALA A 28 -27.24 17.08 -0.10
C ALA A 28 -28.78 17.01 0.02
N SER A 29 -29.45 16.51 -1.03
CA SER A 29 -30.90 16.28 -0.98
C SER A 29 -31.26 15.18 0.01
N GLU A 30 -32.49 15.21 0.54
CA GLU A 30 -32.97 14.20 1.50
C GLU A 30 -32.95 12.77 0.94
N GLU A 31 -33.15 12.62 -0.37
CA GLU A 31 -33.02 11.32 -1.05
C GLU A 31 -31.59 10.79 -1.00
N VAL A 32 -30.60 11.66 -1.25
CA VAL A 32 -29.16 11.30 -1.18
C VAL A 32 -28.76 10.97 0.25
N LYS A 33 -29.23 11.74 1.24
CA LYS A 33 -28.95 11.48 2.66
C LYS A 33 -29.44 10.09 3.07
N LYS A 34 -30.68 9.73 2.73
CA LYS A 34 -31.25 8.40 3.04
C LYS A 34 -30.48 7.27 2.37
N LEU A 35 -30.03 7.44 1.12
CA LEU A 35 -29.25 6.42 0.41
C LEU A 35 -27.85 6.22 1.03
N CYS A 36 -27.24 7.29 1.55
CA CYS A 36 -25.91 7.25 2.15
C CYS A 36 -25.92 6.91 3.64
N GLU A 37 -27.08 6.96 4.32
CA GLU A 37 -27.22 6.68 5.76
C GLU A 37 -26.54 5.37 6.20
N PRO A 38 -26.64 4.22 5.49
CA PRO A 38 -25.98 2.98 5.89
C PRO A 38 -24.44 3.02 5.82
N LEU A 39 -23.87 4.01 5.12
CA LEU A 39 -22.42 4.22 5.01
C LEU A 39 -21.87 5.08 6.14
N LEU A 40 -22.74 5.76 6.91
CA LEU A 40 -22.35 6.55 8.07
C LEU A 40 -22.12 5.62 9.25
N LEU A 41 -20.85 5.45 9.63
CA LEU A 41 -20.46 4.61 10.76
C LEU A 41 -20.31 5.45 12.02
N GLU A 42 -21.03 5.06 13.07
CA GLU A 42 -20.81 5.62 14.40
C GLU A 42 -19.48 5.15 14.98
N THR A 43 -18.95 5.91 15.95
CA THR A 43 -17.70 5.59 16.64
C THR A 43 -17.74 4.19 17.28
N SER A 44 -18.87 3.81 17.87
CA SER A 44 -19.10 2.46 18.42
C SER A 44 -18.90 1.36 17.39
N LYS A 45 -19.35 1.60 16.14
CA LYS A 45 -19.20 0.65 15.04
C LYS A 45 -17.76 0.58 14.54
N LEU A 46 -17.07 1.71 14.50
CA LEU A 46 -15.63 1.77 14.17
C LEU A 46 -14.79 1.01 15.21
N GLU A 47 -15.12 1.14 16.50
CA GLU A 47 -14.47 0.38 17.57
C GLU A 47 -14.72 -1.13 17.42
N GLU A 48 -15.94 -1.55 17.08
CA GLU A 48 -16.25 -2.95 16.79
C GLU A 48 -15.40 -3.48 15.63
N ILE A 49 -15.27 -2.71 14.54
CA ILE A 49 -14.45 -3.06 13.38
C ILE A 49 -12.98 -3.19 13.77
N MET A 50 -12.46 -2.23 14.55
CA MET A 50 -11.09 -2.24 15.03
C MET A 50 -10.81 -3.47 15.91
N ASN A 51 -11.74 -3.83 16.79
CA ASN A 51 -11.63 -5.01 17.64
C ASN A 51 -11.63 -6.32 16.82
N LYS A 52 -12.49 -6.42 15.81
CA LYS A 52 -12.48 -7.56 14.87
C LYS A 52 -11.17 -7.64 14.10
N LEU A 53 -10.67 -6.51 13.58
CA LEU A 53 -9.40 -6.48 12.87
C LEU A 53 -8.25 -6.94 13.77
N ASN A 54 -8.17 -6.43 15.00
CA ASN A 54 -7.14 -6.84 15.97
C ASN A 54 -7.19 -8.33 16.27
N LYS A 55 -8.38 -8.90 16.44
CA LYS A 55 -8.55 -10.35 16.63
C LYS A 55 -8.03 -11.15 15.43
N GLU A 56 -8.37 -10.75 14.21
CA GLU A 56 -7.90 -11.44 13.00
C GLU A 56 -6.39 -11.26 12.77
N LEU A 57 -5.79 -10.16 13.22
CA LEU A 57 -4.33 -9.99 13.23
C LEU A 57 -3.66 -11.00 14.16
N ASP A 58 -4.20 -11.19 15.37
CA ASP A 58 -3.67 -12.17 16.34
C ASP A 58 -3.82 -13.61 15.82
N ILE A 59 -4.96 -13.94 15.21
CA ILE A 59 -5.17 -15.23 14.53
C ILE A 59 -4.18 -15.39 13.38
N GLY A 60 -4.01 -14.37 12.55
CA GLY A 60 -3.08 -14.38 11.42
C GLY A 60 -1.64 -14.70 11.83
N LEU A 61 -1.18 -14.10 12.93
CA LEU A 61 0.17 -14.25 13.48
C LEU A 61 0.38 -15.53 14.31
N SER A 62 -0.69 -16.23 14.72
CA SER A 62 -0.56 -17.47 15.49
C SER A 62 0.01 -18.61 14.63
N THR A 63 0.70 -19.56 15.26
CA THR A 63 1.27 -20.74 14.58
C THR A 63 0.34 -21.95 14.62
N GLU A 64 -0.88 -21.79 15.14
CA GLU A 64 -1.66 -22.91 15.70
C GLU A 64 -2.47 -23.71 14.67
N ASP A 65 -2.55 -23.30 13.40
CA ASP A 65 -3.27 -24.06 12.37
C ASP A 65 -2.88 -23.63 10.95
N ASP A 66 -2.66 -24.61 10.05
CA ASP A 66 -2.47 -24.42 8.59
C ASP A 66 -3.79 -24.15 7.83
N LYS A 67 -4.87 -23.87 8.56
CA LYS A 67 -6.17 -23.55 7.96
C LYS A 67 -6.11 -22.17 7.28
N PRO A 68 -6.91 -21.96 6.23
CA PRO A 68 -7.03 -20.64 5.63
C PRO A 68 -7.50 -19.63 6.68
N LYS A 69 -6.71 -18.58 6.88
CA LYS A 69 -7.01 -17.46 7.78
C LYS A 69 -7.54 -16.27 6.96
N GLU A 70 -8.44 -15.49 7.54
CA GLU A 70 -8.98 -14.28 6.91
C GLU A 70 -7.86 -13.25 6.67
N LEU A 71 -7.00 -13.04 7.67
CA LEU A 71 -5.76 -12.25 7.54
C LEU A 71 -4.54 -13.16 7.52
N LYS A 72 -3.84 -13.19 6.38
CA LYS A 72 -2.70 -14.09 6.14
C LYS A 72 -1.43 -13.74 6.92
N MET A 73 -1.26 -12.47 7.32
CA MET A 73 -0.10 -11.98 8.07
C MET A 73 1.26 -12.47 7.55
N LEU A 74 1.45 -12.38 6.23
CA LEU A 74 2.63 -12.90 5.56
C LEU A 74 3.90 -12.17 6.02
N ASN A 75 4.95 -12.94 6.30
CA ASN A 75 6.27 -12.39 6.63
C ASN A 75 6.89 -11.70 5.40
N THR A 76 7.25 -10.43 5.56
CA THR A 76 7.92 -9.65 4.50
C THR A 76 9.42 -9.93 4.39
N PHE A 77 9.97 -10.69 5.33
CA PHE A 77 11.41 -10.96 5.52
C PHE A 77 12.27 -9.70 5.79
N VAL A 78 11.64 -8.53 5.98
CA VAL A 78 12.32 -7.30 6.40
C VAL A 78 12.50 -7.33 7.91
N LYS A 79 13.70 -7.69 8.37
CA LYS A 79 14.01 -7.87 9.80
C LYS A 79 14.05 -6.56 10.59
N GLN A 80 14.59 -5.50 9.98
CA GLN A 80 14.75 -4.21 10.63
C GLN A 80 14.63 -3.09 9.61
N ILE A 81 13.90 -2.05 9.98
CA ILE A 81 13.96 -0.75 9.31
C ILE A 81 15.04 0.04 10.04
N SER A 82 16.21 0.17 9.44
CA SER A 82 17.30 0.98 10.00
C SER A 82 17.03 2.46 9.71
N ALA A 83 17.22 3.30 10.73
CA ALA A 83 17.26 4.75 10.53
C ALA A 83 18.58 5.21 9.86
N GLN A 84 19.58 4.31 9.80
CA GLN A 84 20.85 4.54 9.13
C GLN A 84 20.65 4.61 7.62
N ARG A 85 21.14 5.69 7.00
CA ARG A 85 21.12 5.85 5.55
C ARG A 85 22.30 5.10 4.95
N ILE A 86 22.02 4.27 3.97
CA ILE A 86 23.05 3.61 3.17
C ILE A 86 23.17 4.41 1.87
N THR A 87 24.31 5.07 1.70
CA THR A 87 24.57 5.86 0.50
C THR A 87 24.78 4.95 -0.72
N GLY A 88 24.55 5.48 -1.91
CA GLY A 88 24.72 4.74 -3.17
C GLY A 88 23.56 4.92 -4.13
N GLN A 89 23.65 4.25 -5.28
CA GLN A 89 22.60 4.25 -6.30
C GLN A 89 21.80 2.96 -6.20
N TYR A 90 20.48 3.08 -6.21
CA TYR A 90 19.54 1.99 -6.07
C TYR A 90 18.51 2.08 -7.17
N ILE A 91 18.09 0.93 -7.69
CA ILE A 91 16.97 0.86 -8.63
C ILE A 91 15.78 0.24 -7.92
N SER A 92 14.65 0.91 -8.00
CA SER A 92 13.37 0.38 -7.53
C SER A 92 12.44 0.17 -8.71
N LEU A 93 11.69 -0.93 -8.66
CA LEU A 93 10.70 -1.29 -9.66
C LEU A 93 9.36 -1.43 -8.96
N ASP A 94 8.36 -0.68 -9.42
CA ASP A 94 7.02 -0.68 -8.87
C ASP A 94 6.00 -1.05 -9.94
N PHE A 95 5.22 -2.08 -9.66
CA PHE A 95 4.15 -2.58 -10.53
C PHE A 95 2.80 -2.16 -9.98
N LYS A 96 2.15 -1.22 -10.66
CA LYS A 96 0.84 -0.69 -10.28
C LYS A 96 -0.19 -0.92 -11.37
N GLY A 97 -0.82 -2.09 -11.35
CA GLY A 97 -1.95 -2.43 -12.21
C GLY A 97 -1.61 -2.40 -13.71
N ARG A 98 -1.92 -1.28 -14.38
CA ARG A 98 -1.63 -1.09 -15.82
C ARG A 98 -0.28 -0.47 -16.12
N TYR A 99 0.38 0.06 -15.10
CA TYR A 99 1.63 0.77 -15.24
C TYR A 99 2.70 0.08 -14.43
N TYR A 100 3.95 0.27 -14.85
CA TYR A 100 5.08 0.03 -13.98
C TYR A 100 6.02 1.22 -14.09
N ARG A 101 6.76 1.48 -13.02
CA ARG A 101 7.75 2.56 -12.98
C ARG A 101 9.09 2.03 -12.51
N ILE A 102 10.13 2.64 -13.05
CA ILE A 102 11.52 2.42 -12.64
C ILE A 102 11.97 3.71 -11.98
N LEU A 103 12.53 3.58 -10.78
CA LEU A 103 13.11 4.67 -10.02
C LEU A 103 14.60 4.42 -9.90
N LEU A 104 15.43 5.36 -10.36
CA LEU A 104 16.84 5.43 -9.99
C LEU A 104 16.97 6.38 -8.80
N VAL A 105 17.26 5.82 -7.63
CA VAL A 105 17.38 6.55 -6.36
C VAL A 105 18.86 6.68 -6.04
N THR A 106 19.37 7.91 -6.04
CA THR A 106 20.74 8.20 -5.59
C THR A 106 20.68 8.68 -4.14
N MET A 107 20.96 7.77 -3.21
CA MET A 107 21.00 8.03 -1.78
C MET A 107 22.30 8.73 -1.41
N ALA A 108 22.20 9.99 -0.98
CA ALA A 108 23.29 10.74 -0.40
C ALA A 108 23.33 10.60 1.13
N ALA A 109 24.46 10.97 1.74
CA ALA A 109 24.63 10.98 3.19
C ALA A 109 23.65 11.98 3.84
N GLU A 110 23.45 13.12 3.18
CA GLU A 110 22.47 14.14 3.54
C GLU A 110 21.15 13.87 2.79
N ALA A 111 20.03 13.95 3.50
CA ALA A 111 18.74 13.52 2.97
C ALA A 111 18.21 14.44 1.84
N ASP A 112 18.48 15.74 1.95
CA ASP A 112 18.16 16.79 0.97
C ASP A 112 18.92 16.63 -0.36
N LYS A 113 20.08 15.98 -0.33
CA LYS A 113 20.89 15.66 -1.53
C LYS A 113 20.50 14.34 -2.20
N THR A 114 19.47 13.65 -1.71
CA THR A 114 18.97 12.41 -2.34
C THR A 114 18.16 12.76 -3.59
N THR A 115 18.53 12.21 -4.75
CA THR A 115 17.80 12.40 -6.01
C THR A 115 17.04 11.14 -6.40
N VAL A 116 15.93 11.33 -7.13
CA VAL A 116 15.10 10.25 -7.65
C VAL A 116 14.72 10.58 -9.09
N ASP A 117 15.19 9.75 -10.03
CA ASP A 117 14.77 9.83 -11.42
C ASP A 117 13.72 8.75 -11.69
N GLU A 118 12.55 9.16 -12.19
CA GLU A 118 11.41 8.27 -12.43
C GLU A 118 11.13 8.14 -13.93
N THR A 119 10.89 6.90 -14.38
CA THR A 119 10.34 6.63 -15.71
C THR A 119 9.14 5.71 -15.60
N LEU A 120 8.02 6.16 -16.16
CA LEU A 120 6.74 5.45 -16.16
C LEU A 120 6.50 4.76 -17.50
N TYR A 121 6.02 3.52 -17.43
CA TYR A 121 5.71 2.71 -18.59
C TYR A 121 4.31 2.09 -18.48
N THR A 122 3.70 1.80 -19.62
CA THR A 122 2.39 1.16 -19.69
C THR A 122 2.53 -0.32 -20.06
N ILE A 123 1.83 -1.20 -19.35
CA ILE A 123 1.76 -2.63 -19.65
C ILE A 123 0.62 -2.88 -20.64
N PRO A 124 0.89 -3.38 -21.86
CA PRO A 124 -0.14 -3.68 -22.83
C PRO A 124 -1.18 -4.66 -22.28
N LYS A 125 -2.46 -4.49 -22.65
CA LYS A 125 -3.56 -5.36 -22.18
C LYS A 125 -3.27 -6.85 -22.44
N LYS A 126 -2.72 -7.16 -23.63
CA LYS A 126 -2.35 -8.53 -24.02
C LYS A 126 -1.38 -9.18 -23.03
N VAL A 127 -0.44 -8.43 -22.47
CA VAL A 127 0.51 -8.92 -21.46
C VAL A 127 -0.19 -9.11 -20.10
N ARG A 128 -1.07 -8.19 -19.68
CA ARG A 128 -1.77 -8.31 -18.38
C ARG A 128 -2.74 -9.49 -18.30
N THR A 129 -3.27 -9.96 -19.43
CA THR A 129 -4.23 -11.06 -19.50
C THR A 129 -3.59 -12.40 -19.89
N GLN A 130 -2.28 -12.42 -20.14
CA GLN A 130 -1.55 -13.63 -20.46
C GLN A 130 -1.32 -14.48 -19.22
N SER A 131 -1.06 -15.78 -19.40
CA SER A 131 -0.62 -16.65 -18.32
C SER A 131 0.70 -16.14 -17.71
N GLY A 132 0.93 -16.42 -16.42
CA GLY A 132 2.13 -15.96 -15.72
C GLY A 132 3.45 -16.37 -16.40
N GLU A 133 3.45 -17.51 -17.08
CA GLU A 133 4.60 -18.03 -17.84
C GLU A 133 4.88 -17.22 -19.12
N ALA A 134 3.84 -16.82 -19.84
CA ALA A 134 3.96 -15.95 -21.00
C ALA A 134 4.39 -14.52 -20.60
N VAL A 135 3.92 -14.04 -19.45
CA VAL A 135 4.36 -12.77 -18.85
C VAL A 135 5.86 -12.81 -18.54
N ARG A 136 6.35 -13.86 -17.86
CA ARG A 136 7.78 -14.05 -17.53
C ARG A 136 8.69 -13.95 -18.75
N THR A 137 8.27 -14.52 -19.88
CA THR A 137 9.02 -14.48 -21.14
C THR A 137 9.10 -13.05 -21.70
N ASN A 138 8.00 -12.31 -21.72
CA ASN A 138 7.97 -10.91 -22.15
C ASN A 138 8.77 -9.99 -21.21
N PHE A 139 8.76 -10.25 -19.90
CA PHE A 139 9.60 -9.52 -18.94
C PHE A 139 11.10 -9.77 -19.11
N THR A 140 11.51 -10.83 -19.81
CA THR A 140 12.92 -11.06 -20.17
C THR A 140 13.38 -10.06 -21.23
N LEU A 141 12.49 -9.65 -22.15
CA LEU A 141 12.74 -8.54 -23.08
C LEU A 141 12.76 -7.19 -22.34
N LEU A 142 11.90 -7.03 -21.33
CA LEU A 142 11.92 -5.87 -20.45
C LEU A 142 13.24 -5.77 -19.67
N ARG A 143 13.76 -6.89 -19.15
CA ARG A 143 15.10 -6.97 -18.53
C ARG A 143 16.19 -6.49 -19.48
N LYS A 144 16.13 -6.85 -20.76
CA LYS A 144 17.08 -6.34 -21.76
C LYS A 144 16.94 -4.84 -21.96
N LEU A 145 15.72 -4.30 -22.05
CA LEU A 145 15.49 -2.85 -22.15
C LEU A 145 15.99 -2.09 -20.92
N ILE A 146 15.72 -2.61 -19.72
CA ILE A 146 16.12 -2.00 -18.45
C ILE A 146 17.65 -1.97 -18.34
N VAL A 147 18.34 -3.08 -18.64
CA VAL A 147 19.81 -3.13 -18.62
C VAL A 147 20.41 -2.22 -19.69
N LEU A 148 19.83 -2.14 -20.90
CA LEU A 148 20.29 -1.23 -21.95
C LEU A 148 20.08 0.26 -21.63
N GLN A 149 19.01 0.61 -20.91
CA GLN A 149 18.73 2.00 -20.52
C GLN A 149 19.51 2.46 -19.28
N ILE A 150 20.02 1.54 -18.45
CA ILE A 150 20.88 1.86 -17.30
C ILE A 150 22.36 1.91 -17.71
N CYS A 151 22.78 1.15 -18.72
CA CYS A 151 24.17 1.08 -19.18
C CYS A 151 24.55 2.07 -20.28
N CYS A 152 23.63 2.92 -20.76
CA CYS A 152 23.88 3.96 -21.76
C CYS A 152 23.77 5.36 -21.17
#